data_AF-A0A315UPN9-F1
#
_entry.id   AF-A0A315UPN9-F1
#
_cell.length_a   1.000
_cell.length_b   1.000
_cell.length_c   1.000
_cell.angle_alpha   90.00
_cell.angle_beta   90.00
_cell.angle_gamma   90.00
#
_symmetry.space_group_name_H-M   'P 1'
#
loop_
_entity.id
_entity.type
_entity.pdbx_description
1 polymer ?
#
loop_
_entity_poly.entity_id
_entity_poly.type
_entity_poly.pdbx_seq_one_letter_code
_entity_poly.pdbx_strand_id
1 'polypeptide(L)'
;MLQRFLNFCWIFILKHTANTLPLCKTAPICSCVLQKAAVVLMDEEQSRAEGRGEMSETELLIMDQFTILVRDLYAFYPLLIRFVDYNRGRWLKESNPEAEELFRMVAEVFIFWAKSHNFKREEQNFVVQNEINNMSFLISDTKCKMSKGIVSDQERKKMKRKGDRYSTQTSLIVATLKRLLPVGLNICAPGEQELIALAKNRFTQVAGWHRYT
;
A
#
# COMPACT_ATOMS: atom_id res chain seq x y z
N MET A 1 11.64 -0.58 11.01
CA MET A 1 11.68 0.26 9.79
C MET A 1 10.28 0.56 9.29
N LEU A 2 9.45 -0.45 9.00
CA LEU A 2 8.06 -0.24 8.57
C LEU A 2 7.17 0.47 9.61
N GLN A 3 7.27 0.14 10.90
CA GLN A 3 6.51 0.83 11.95
C GLN A 3 6.80 2.34 12.01
N ARG A 4 8.05 2.74 11.71
CA ARG A 4 8.45 4.16 11.69
C ARG A 4 7.99 4.85 10.41
N PHE A 5 8.01 4.13 9.28
CA PHE A 5 7.40 4.59 8.02
C PHE A 5 5.89 4.74 8.15
N LEU A 6 5.22 3.75 8.74
CA LEU A 6 3.81 3.79 9.14
C LEU A 6 3.56 4.99 10.04
N ASN A 7 4.33 5.21 11.10
CA ASN A 7 4.14 6.38 11.98
C ASN A 7 4.38 7.71 11.27
N PHE A 8 5.40 7.81 10.40
CA PHE A 8 5.66 9.02 9.63
C PHE A 8 4.54 9.31 8.63
N CYS A 9 4.17 8.32 7.82
CA CYS A 9 3.05 8.41 6.89
C CYS A 9 1.74 8.68 7.64
N TRP A 10 1.50 8.05 8.78
CA TRP A 10 0.32 8.26 9.61
C TRP A 10 0.19 9.70 10.10
N ILE A 11 1.28 10.28 10.62
CA ILE A 11 1.32 11.68 11.05
C ILE A 11 1.10 12.63 9.86
N PHE A 12 1.71 12.31 8.71
CA PHE A 12 1.60 13.11 7.49
C PHE A 12 0.19 13.07 6.89
N ILE A 13 -0.37 11.88 6.74
CA ILE A 13 -1.69 11.63 6.17
C ILE A 13 -2.76 12.26 7.08
N LEU A 14 -2.74 12.04 8.40
CA LEU A 14 -3.71 12.66 9.33
C LEU A 14 -3.70 14.19 9.31
N LYS A 15 -2.56 14.83 9.05
CA LYS A 15 -2.47 16.30 9.01
C LYS A 15 -2.99 16.91 7.71
N HIS A 16 -2.95 16.18 6.59
CA HIS A 16 -3.20 16.75 5.26
C HIS A 16 -4.35 16.10 4.47
N THR A 17 -4.93 14.98 4.92
CA THR A 17 -6.10 14.37 4.25
C THR A 17 -7.44 14.75 4.89
N ALA A 18 -7.48 15.72 5.79
CA ALA A 18 -8.69 16.07 6.54
C ALA A 18 -9.76 16.86 5.74
N ASN A 19 -9.57 17.16 4.45
CA ASN A 19 -10.59 17.84 3.65
C ASN A 19 -10.50 17.50 2.15
N THR A 20 -11.68 17.52 1.51
CA THR A 20 -12.01 17.58 0.06
C THR A 20 -12.21 16.31 -0.78
N LEU A 21 -13.25 16.39 -1.63
CA LEU A 21 -13.88 15.40 -2.54
C LEU A 21 -13.09 15.17 -3.87
N PRO A 22 -13.31 14.04 -4.59
CA PRO A 22 -12.45 13.59 -5.69
C PRO A 22 -12.97 13.89 -7.12
N LEU A 23 -12.04 14.08 -8.08
CA LEU A 23 -12.26 13.93 -9.54
C LEU A 23 -10.93 13.55 -10.26
N CYS A 24 -10.85 12.34 -10.85
CA CYS A 24 -9.83 11.95 -11.85
C CYS A 24 -10.33 10.74 -12.69
N LYS A 25 -9.82 10.53 -13.91
CA LYS A 25 -10.26 9.45 -14.83
C LYS A 25 -9.74 8.04 -14.50
N THR A 26 -8.69 7.88 -13.69
CA THR A 26 -8.35 6.60 -13.01
C THR A 26 -9.01 6.50 -11.63
N ALA A 27 -9.70 7.57 -11.19
CA ALA A 27 -10.42 7.60 -9.93
C ALA A 27 -11.64 6.68 -9.86
N PRO A 28 -12.37 6.27 -10.92
CA PRO A 28 -13.56 5.47 -10.68
C PRO A 28 -13.23 4.11 -10.05
N ILE A 29 -12.13 3.46 -10.47
CA ILE A 29 -11.71 2.18 -9.91
C ILE A 29 -11.11 2.38 -8.51
N CYS A 30 -10.20 3.33 -8.34
CA CYS A 30 -9.58 3.58 -7.04
C CYS A 30 -10.59 4.08 -5.99
N SER A 31 -11.51 4.95 -6.39
CA SER A 31 -12.63 5.44 -5.57
C SER A 31 -13.62 4.33 -5.25
N CYS A 32 -13.95 3.47 -6.21
CA CYS A 32 -14.80 2.31 -5.94
C CYS A 32 -14.17 1.36 -4.91
N VAL A 33 -12.87 1.06 -5.05
CA VAL A 33 -12.13 0.22 -4.10
C VAL A 33 -12.05 0.90 -2.72
N LEU A 34 -11.82 2.21 -2.68
CA LEU A 34 -11.80 2.99 -1.45
C LEU A 34 -13.17 2.98 -0.75
N GLN A 35 -14.26 3.21 -1.49
CA GLN A 35 -15.61 3.20 -0.95
C GLN A 35 -15.98 1.82 -0.40
N LYS A 36 -15.63 0.74 -1.11
CA LYS A 36 -15.77 -0.63 -0.59
C LYS A 36 -14.99 -0.79 0.72
N ALA A 37 -13.72 -0.37 0.76
CA ALA A 37 -12.91 -0.47 1.98
C ALA A 37 -13.51 0.29 3.17
N ALA A 38 -14.09 1.47 2.93
CA ALA A 38 -14.76 2.26 3.96
C ALA A 38 -16.00 1.54 4.52
N VAL A 39 -16.85 0.99 3.65
CA VAL A 39 -18.07 0.25 4.06
C VAL A 39 -17.71 -0.97 4.90
N VAL A 40 -16.78 -1.80 4.41
CA VAL A 40 -16.39 -3.04 5.10
C VAL A 40 -15.81 -2.76 6.50
N LEU A 41 -15.08 -1.66 6.65
CA LEU A 41 -14.58 -1.24 7.96
C LEU A 41 -15.67 -0.73 8.90
N MET A 42 -16.65 0.01 8.38
CA MET A 42 -17.79 0.44 9.18
C MET A 42 -18.58 -0.76 9.69
N ASP A 43 -18.82 -1.75 8.83
CA ASP A 43 -19.48 -3.00 9.20
C ASP A 43 -18.66 -3.78 10.26
N GLU A 44 -17.33 -3.84 10.12
CA GLU A 44 -16.43 -4.44 11.13
C GLU A 44 -16.53 -3.73 12.49
N GLU A 45 -16.51 -2.40 12.50
CA GLU A 45 -16.57 -1.61 13.74
C GLU A 45 -17.93 -1.75 14.43
N GLN A 46 -19.01 -1.75 13.65
CA GLN A 46 -20.38 -1.96 14.13
C GLN A 46 -20.56 -3.37 14.72
N SER A 47 -20.12 -4.41 14.00
CA SER A 47 -20.21 -5.80 14.48
C SER A 47 -19.41 -6.00 15.78
N ARG A 48 -18.27 -5.32 15.93
CA ARG A 48 -17.47 -5.38 17.16
C ARG A 48 -18.17 -4.72 18.35
N ALA A 49 -18.94 -3.65 18.12
CA ALA A 49 -19.70 -2.97 19.17
C ALA A 49 -20.88 -3.81 19.69
N GLU A 50 -21.39 -4.76 18.90
CA GLU A 50 -22.55 -5.60 19.21
C GLU A 50 -22.25 -6.78 20.13
N GLY A 51 -20.96 -7.09 20.39
CA GLY A 51 -20.49 -7.93 21.49
C GLY A 51 -21.21 -9.28 21.65
N ARG A 52 -21.01 -10.23 20.73
CA ARG A 52 -21.51 -11.61 20.86
C ARG A 52 -20.37 -12.63 20.70
N GLY A 53 -20.43 -13.71 21.49
CA GLY A 53 -19.35 -14.69 21.68
C GLY A 53 -19.34 -15.88 20.70
N GLU A 54 -20.25 -15.92 19.74
CA GLU A 54 -20.21 -16.87 18.61
C GLU A 54 -20.05 -16.10 17.30
N MET A 55 -19.32 -16.69 16.35
CA MET A 55 -19.10 -16.09 15.04
C MET A 55 -20.44 -15.89 14.34
N SER A 56 -20.90 -14.65 14.31
CA SER A 56 -22.21 -14.29 13.76
C SER A 56 -22.23 -14.47 12.24
N GLU A 57 -23.41 -14.74 11.67
CA GLU A 57 -23.62 -14.65 10.22
C GLU A 57 -23.12 -13.31 9.65
N THR A 58 -23.28 -12.23 10.42
CA THR A 58 -22.73 -10.90 10.11
C THR A 58 -21.20 -10.90 10.03
N GLU A 59 -20.50 -11.57 10.94
CA GLU A 59 -19.03 -11.64 10.94
C GLU A 59 -18.52 -12.42 9.73
N LEU A 60 -19.21 -13.50 9.33
CA LEU A 60 -18.91 -14.25 8.12
C LEU A 60 -19.07 -13.39 6.86
N LEU A 61 -20.14 -12.59 6.78
CA LEU A 61 -20.35 -11.65 5.68
C LEU A 61 -19.24 -10.60 5.62
N ILE A 62 -18.82 -10.03 6.75
CA ILE A 62 -17.70 -9.07 6.81
C ILE A 62 -16.40 -9.72 6.30
N MET A 63 -16.14 -10.98 6.67
CA MET A 63 -14.97 -11.71 6.19
C MET A 63 -15.00 -11.93 4.66
N ASP A 64 -16.16 -12.27 4.08
CA ASP A 64 -16.31 -12.40 2.62
C ASP A 64 -16.07 -11.05 1.90
N GLN A 65 -16.60 -9.97 2.47
CA GLN A 65 -16.36 -8.62 1.93
C GLN A 65 -14.87 -8.24 1.95
N PHE A 66 -14.14 -8.55 3.03
CA PHE A 66 -12.68 -8.36 3.06
C PHE A 66 -11.95 -9.21 2.02
N THR A 67 -12.41 -10.45 1.79
CA THR A 67 -11.82 -11.35 0.79
C THR A 67 -11.95 -10.76 -0.62
N ILE A 68 -13.14 -10.27 -0.97
CA ILE A 68 -13.40 -9.60 -2.24
C ILE A 68 -12.56 -8.32 -2.36
N LEU A 69 -12.50 -7.51 -1.31
CA LEU A 69 -11.73 -6.27 -1.28
C LEU A 69 -10.24 -6.53 -1.54
N VAL A 70 -9.64 -7.50 -0.84
CA VAL A 70 -8.23 -7.87 -1.01
C VAL A 70 -7.97 -8.38 -2.43
N ARG A 71 -8.86 -9.21 -2.98
CA ARG A 71 -8.75 -9.71 -4.35
C ARG A 71 -8.76 -8.55 -5.36
N ASP A 72 -9.72 -7.64 -5.23
CA ASP A 72 -9.86 -6.49 -6.13
C ASP A 72 -8.61 -5.57 -6.03
N LEU A 73 -8.08 -5.36 -4.82
CA LEU A 73 -6.84 -4.62 -4.59
C LEU A 73 -5.63 -5.29 -5.23
N TYR A 74 -5.48 -6.61 -5.07
CA TYR A 74 -4.36 -7.36 -5.64
C TYR A 74 -4.44 -7.51 -7.17
N ALA A 75 -5.63 -7.36 -7.76
CA ALA A 75 -5.76 -7.21 -9.21
C ALA A 75 -5.38 -5.81 -9.69
N PHE A 76 -5.74 -4.78 -8.93
CA PHE A 76 -5.54 -3.37 -9.30
C PHE A 76 -4.11 -2.85 -9.05
N TYR A 77 -3.52 -3.16 -7.90
CA TYR A 77 -2.26 -2.57 -7.45
C TYR A 77 -1.05 -2.86 -8.35
N PRO A 78 -0.89 -4.04 -8.96
CA PRO A 78 0.16 -4.26 -9.96
C PRO A 78 0.04 -3.35 -11.19
N LEU A 79 -1.17 -2.98 -11.59
CA LEU A 79 -1.42 -2.03 -12.69
C LEU A 79 -1.11 -0.60 -12.24
N LEU A 80 -1.56 -0.25 -11.04
CA LEU A 80 -1.35 1.06 -10.45
C LEU A 80 0.14 1.35 -10.23
N ILE A 81 0.92 0.41 -9.69
CA ILE A 81 2.36 0.56 -9.50
C ILE A 81 3.04 0.91 -10.83
N ARG A 82 2.76 0.16 -11.90
CA ARG A 82 3.30 0.43 -13.24
C ARG A 82 2.89 1.80 -13.77
N PHE A 83 1.64 2.20 -13.54
CA PHE A 83 1.14 3.51 -13.94
C PHE A 83 1.84 4.65 -13.21
N VAL A 84 2.04 4.51 -11.89
CA VAL A 84 2.77 5.49 -11.08
C VAL A 84 4.22 5.62 -11.55
N ASP A 85 4.89 4.49 -11.81
CA ASP A 85 6.28 4.48 -12.26
C ASP A 85 6.45 5.11 -13.63
N TYR A 86 5.51 4.85 -14.56
CA TYR A 86 5.50 5.48 -15.87
C TYR A 86 5.39 7.01 -15.80
N ASN A 87 4.56 7.54 -14.89
CA ASN A 87 4.33 8.98 -14.76
C ASN A 87 5.26 9.69 -13.76
N ARG A 88 6.06 8.93 -12.99
CA ARG A 88 6.87 9.42 -11.87
C ARG A 88 7.74 10.62 -12.23
N GLY A 89 8.45 10.56 -13.36
CA GLY A 89 9.35 11.62 -13.78
C GLY A 89 8.63 12.96 -14.03
N ARG A 90 7.36 12.93 -14.43
CA ARG A 90 6.54 14.12 -14.67
C ARG A 90 5.95 14.67 -13.38
N TRP A 91 5.33 13.80 -12.57
CA TRP A 91 4.69 14.18 -11.30
C TRP A 91 5.66 14.71 -10.24
N LEU A 92 6.96 14.40 -10.37
CA LEU A 92 8.00 14.97 -9.50
C LEU A 92 8.51 16.34 -9.95
N LYS A 93 8.29 16.71 -11.21
CA LYS A 93 8.72 18.02 -11.75
C LYS A 93 7.63 19.06 -11.64
N GLU A 94 6.38 18.65 -11.85
CA GLU A 94 5.22 19.52 -11.89
C GLU A 94 4.14 18.95 -10.97
N SER A 95 3.49 19.83 -10.19
CA SER A 95 2.32 19.44 -9.40
C SER A 95 1.22 18.95 -10.34
N ASN A 96 0.56 17.87 -9.94
CA ASN A 96 -0.50 17.26 -10.72
C ASN A 96 -1.66 16.90 -9.77
N PRO A 97 -2.77 17.65 -9.79
CA PRO A 97 -3.86 17.47 -8.83
C PRO A 97 -4.50 16.07 -8.90
N GLU A 98 -4.49 15.42 -10.06
CA GLU A 98 -4.98 14.05 -10.20
C GLU A 98 -4.06 13.02 -9.51
N ALA A 99 -2.75 13.23 -9.58
CA ALA A 99 -1.76 12.37 -8.92
C ALA A 99 -1.79 12.56 -7.40
N GLU A 100 -2.06 13.79 -6.95
CA GLU A 100 -2.28 14.12 -5.54
C GLU A 100 -3.53 13.43 -5.00
N GLU A 101 -4.64 13.48 -5.74
CA GLU A 101 -5.87 12.77 -5.40
C GLU A 101 -5.66 11.26 -5.36
N LEU A 102 -4.92 10.71 -6.32
CA LEU A 102 -4.55 9.30 -6.33
C LEU A 102 -3.72 8.91 -5.09
N PHE A 103 -2.77 9.75 -4.68
CA PHE A 103 -2.03 9.54 -3.43
C PHE A 103 -2.97 9.55 -2.22
N ARG A 104 -3.93 10.49 -2.14
CA ARG A 104 -4.92 10.55 -1.05
C ARG A 104 -5.74 9.27 -0.94
N MET A 105 -6.32 8.81 -2.05
CA MET A 105 -7.13 7.59 -2.07
C MET A 105 -6.32 6.35 -1.62
N VAL A 106 -5.09 6.19 -2.12
CA VAL A 106 -4.22 5.06 -1.73
C VAL A 106 -3.79 5.16 -0.26
N ALA A 107 -3.52 6.37 0.23
CA ALA A 107 -3.17 6.61 1.63
C ALA A 107 -4.33 6.25 2.57
N GLU A 108 -5.56 6.50 2.17
CA GLU A 108 -6.75 6.17 2.95
C GLU A 108 -6.99 4.65 3.02
N VAL A 109 -6.90 3.93 1.89
CA VAL A 109 -6.93 2.45 1.90
C VAL A 109 -5.82 1.88 2.80
N PHE A 110 -4.64 2.48 2.78
CA PHE A 110 -3.56 2.08 3.67
C PHE A 110 -3.87 2.31 5.14
N ILE A 111 -4.51 3.43 5.51
CA ILE A 111 -4.97 3.66 6.89
C ILE A 111 -5.97 2.59 7.30
N PHE A 112 -6.94 2.30 6.43
CA PHE A 112 -7.95 1.29 6.64
C PHE A 112 -7.35 -0.09 6.92
N TRP A 113 -6.41 -0.51 6.08
CA TRP A 113 -5.65 -1.74 6.26
C TRP A 113 -4.77 -1.71 7.52
N ALA A 114 -4.14 -0.58 7.86
CA ALA A 114 -3.30 -0.48 9.05
C ALA A 114 -4.12 -0.64 10.34
N LYS A 115 -5.34 -0.05 10.37
CA LYS A 115 -6.28 -0.10 11.49
C LYS A 115 -6.91 -1.48 11.69
N SER A 116 -7.36 -2.13 10.61
CA SER A 116 -8.11 -3.39 10.71
C SER A 116 -7.20 -4.62 10.80
N HIS A 117 -7.42 -5.43 11.84
CA HIS A 117 -6.75 -6.71 11.96
C HIS A 117 -7.24 -7.71 10.91
N ASN A 118 -8.54 -7.73 10.64
CA ASN A 118 -9.14 -8.63 9.66
C ASN A 118 -8.62 -8.34 8.26
N PHE A 119 -8.48 -7.06 7.89
CA PHE A 119 -7.92 -6.69 6.59
C PHE A 119 -6.47 -7.17 6.41
N LYS A 120 -5.60 -6.97 7.42
CA LYS A 120 -4.21 -7.48 7.38
C LYS A 120 -4.16 -9.00 7.29
N ARG A 121 -5.01 -9.68 8.06
CA ARG A 121 -5.10 -11.15 8.06
C ARG A 121 -5.54 -11.66 6.69
N GLU A 122 -6.55 -11.04 6.10
CA GLU A 122 -7.09 -11.47 4.82
C GLU A 122 -6.13 -11.20 3.66
N GLU A 123 -5.39 -10.09 3.71
CA GLU A 123 -4.27 -9.86 2.78
C GLU A 123 -3.24 -11.00 2.85
N GLN A 124 -2.81 -11.34 4.08
CA GLN A 124 -1.84 -12.42 4.28
C GLN A 124 -2.39 -13.76 3.79
N ASN A 125 -3.66 -14.07 4.07
CA ASN A 125 -4.33 -15.27 3.59
C ASN A 125 -4.29 -15.33 2.06
N PHE A 126 -4.69 -14.25 1.39
CA PHE A 126 -4.72 -14.18 -0.06
C PHE A 126 -3.34 -14.40 -0.69
N VAL A 127 -2.30 -13.74 -0.17
CA VAL A 127 -0.91 -13.89 -0.65
C VAL A 127 -0.42 -15.33 -0.48
N VAL A 128 -0.67 -15.92 0.68
CA VAL A 128 -0.19 -17.27 1.01
C VAL A 128 -0.95 -18.34 0.22
N GLN A 129 -2.27 -18.19 0.05
CA GLN A 129 -3.12 -19.12 -0.69
C GLN A 129 -2.82 -19.10 -2.19
N ASN A 130 -2.64 -17.92 -2.76
CA ASN A 130 -2.36 -17.75 -4.19
C ASN A 130 -0.86 -17.80 -4.51
N GLU A 131 -0.02 -18.13 -3.52
CA GLU A 131 1.42 -18.28 -3.68
C GLU A 131 2.14 -17.04 -4.27
N ILE A 132 1.60 -15.84 -4.01
CA ILE A 132 2.05 -14.60 -4.65
C ILE A 132 3.46 -14.23 -4.17
N ASN A 133 4.37 -13.99 -5.11
CA ASN A 133 5.68 -13.46 -4.81
C ASN A 133 5.67 -11.92 -4.87
N ASN A 134 5.32 -11.27 -3.77
CA ASN A 134 5.24 -9.81 -3.77
C ASN A 134 6.56 -9.11 -4.14
N MET A 135 7.71 -9.74 -3.89
CA MET A 135 9.02 -9.20 -4.26
C MET A 135 9.23 -9.12 -5.77
N SER A 136 8.59 -9.99 -6.57
CA SER A 136 8.76 -9.95 -8.03
C SER A 136 8.24 -8.64 -8.62
N PHE A 137 7.21 -8.04 -8.03
CA PHE A 137 6.67 -6.74 -8.45
C PHE A 137 7.56 -5.56 -8.04
N LEU A 138 8.50 -5.78 -7.12
CA LEU A 138 9.42 -4.74 -6.63
C LEU A 138 10.77 -4.75 -7.38
N ILE A 139 11.20 -5.91 -7.90
CA ILE A 139 12.54 -6.12 -8.46
C ILE A 139 12.60 -5.94 -9.99
N SER A 140 11.47 -6.11 -10.70
CA SER A 140 11.44 -6.09 -12.18
C SER A 140 11.94 -4.80 -12.86
N ASP A 141 12.25 -3.76 -12.10
CA ASP A 141 12.72 -2.46 -12.61
C ASP A 141 14.25 -2.27 -12.65
N THR A 142 15.09 -3.18 -12.15
CA THR A 142 16.55 -2.88 -12.16
C THR A 142 17.31 -3.24 -13.44
N LYS A 143 16.83 -4.14 -14.32
CA LYS A 143 17.56 -4.42 -15.59
C LYS A 143 16.80 -5.28 -16.61
N CYS A 144 15.78 -4.75 -17.30
CA CYS A 144 15.41 -5.32 -18.61
C CYS A 144 16.29 -4.72 -19.74
N LYS A 145 17.61 -4.98 -19.63
CA LYS A 145 18.46 -5.18 -20.81
C LYS A 145 18.72 -6.68 -20.87
N MET A 146 18.17 -7.32 -21.90
CA MET A 146 18.46 -8.68 -22.33
C MET A 146 19.93 -9.05 -22.05
N SER A 147 20.16 -9.88 -21.05
CA SER A 147 21.46 -10.51 -20.81
C SER A 147 21.20 -12.00 -20.67
N LYS A 148 21.57 -12.74 -21.73
CA LYS A 148 21.63 -14.20 -21.75
C LYS A 148 22.38 -14.71 -20.52
N GLY A 149 21.91 -15.83 -19.98
CA GLY A 149 22.76 -16.82 -19.32
C GLY A 149 22.78 -16.77 -17.80
N ILE A 150 22.35 -17.89 -17.22
CA ILE A 150 22.74 -18.40 -15.89
C ILE A 150 22.11 -17.64 -14.70
N VAL A 151 20.79 -17.71 -14.56
CA VAL A 151 20.19 -17.67 -13.21
C VAL A 151 20.30 -19.09 -12.65
N SER A 152 21.31 -19.25 -11.81
CA SER A 152 21.66 -20.47 -11.10
C SER A 152 20.44 -21.13 -10.46
N ASP A 153 20.31 -22.43 -10.72
CA ASP A 153 19.37 -23.41 -10.16
C ASP A 153 19.40 -23.52 -8.61
N GLN A 154 20.20 -22.68 -7.92
CA GLN A 154 20.40 -22.71 -6.47
C GLN A 154 19.33 -21.97 -5.64
N GLU A 155 18.62 -20.98 -6.18
CA GLU A 155 17.62 -20.24 -5.39
C GLU A 155 16.27 -20.97 -5.26
N ARG A 156 15.98 -21.93 -6.15
CA ARG A 156 14.76 -22.75 -6.08
C ARG A 156 14.72 -23.69 -4.87
N LYS A 157 15.83 -23.89 -4.15
CA LYS A 157 15.94 -24.89 -3.08
C LYS A 157 15.80 -24.35 -1.65
N LYS A 158 15.52 -23.05 -1.45
CA LYS A 158 15.32 -22.45 -0.12
C LYS A 158 13.91 -21.93 0.18
N MET A 159 12.92 -22.20 -0.66
CA MET A 159 11.53 -21.87 -0.34
C MET A 159 10.90 -22.98 0.52
N LYS A 160 11.40 -23.11 1.75
CA LYS A 160 10.85 -24.02 2.77
C LYS A 160 10.10 -23.20 3.82
N ARG A 161 8.78 -23.07 3.60
CA ARG A 161 7.66 -22.94 4.55
C ARG A 161 6.63 -21.92 4.04
N LYS A 162 5.35 -22.31 4.11
CA LYS A 162 4.17 -21.51 3.75
C LYS A 162 4.07 -20.16 4.49
N GLY A 163 4.77 -20.02 5.62
CA GLY A 163 4.81 -18.82 6.45
C GLY A 163 5.82 -17.72 6.05
N ASP A 164 6.79 -17.98 5.17
CA ASP A 164 7.83 -16.99 4.79
C ASP A 164 7.46 -16.14 3.56
N ARG A 165 6.29 -16.37 2.94
CA ARG A 165 5.89 -15.68 1.69
C ARG A 165 5.30 -14.29 1.92
N TYR A 166 4.86 -13.99 3.14
CA TYR A 166 4.25 -12.71 3.46
C TYR A 166 5.09 -11.98 4.51
N SER A 167 5.50 -10.77 4.16
CA SER A 167 5.97 -9.77 5.10
C SER A 167 5.16 -8.51 4.87
N THR A 168 4.79 -7.84 5.96
CA THR A 168 4.14 -6.53 5.89
C THR A 168 4.98 -5.54 5.06
N GLN A 169 6.31 -5.71 5.01
CA GLN A 169 7.19 -4.86 4.20
C GLN A 169 7.03 -5.04 2.70
N THR A 170 6.61 -6.23 2.28
CA THR A 170 6.42 -6.63 0.89
C THR A 170 4.94 -6.55 0.49
N SER A 171 4.02 -6.12 1.35
CA SER A 171 2.62 -5.89 0.98
C SER A 171 2.51 -4.98 -0.24
N LEU A 172 1.64 -5.31 -1.20
CA LEU A 172 1.38 -4.44 -2.36
C LEU A 172 0.70 -3.13 -1.94
N ILE A 173 -0.03 -3.12 -0.83
CA ILE A 173 -0.63 -1.91 -0.25
C ILE A 173 0.48 -0.96 0.22
N VAL A 174 1.44 -1.50 0.96
CA VAL A 174 2.64 -0.76 1.39
C VAL A 174 3.48 -0.30 0.19
N ALA A 175 3.67 -1.16 -0.80
CA ALA A 175 4.47 -0.87 -1.99
C ALA A 175 3.88 0.28 -2.81
N THR A 176 2.57 0.24 -3.07
CA THR A 176 1.84 1.27 -3.82
C THR A 176 1.93 2.62 -3.12
N LEU A 177 1.71 2.66 -1.79
CA LEU A 177 1.85 3.90 -1.02
C LEU A 177 3.29 4.43 -1.09
N LYS A 178 4.31 3.58 -0.93
CA LYS A 178 5.73 3.98 -1.01
C LYS A 178 6.07 4.61 -2.37
N ARG A 179 5.54 4.07 -3.47
CA ARG A 179 5.78 4.59 -4.82
C ARG A 179 5.15 5.97 -5.02
N LEU A 180 3.96 6.21 -4.47
CA LEU A 180 3.24 7.48 -4.53
C LEU A 180 3.71 8.52 -3.50
N LEU A 181 4.36 8.11 -2.41
CA LEU A 181 4.77 9.01 -1.34
C LEU A 181 5.58 10.24 -1.83
N PRO A 182 6.56 10.11 -2.73
CA PRO A 182 7.28 11.27 -3.28
C PRO A 182 6.38 12.28 -4.01
N VAL A 183 5.29 11.82 -4.64
CA VAL A 183 4.27 12.68 -5.27
C VAL A 183 3.48 13.42 -4.19
N GLY A 184 3.02 12.70 -3.15
CA GLY A 184 2.30 13.30 -2.02
C GLY A 184 3.12 14.31 -1.22
N LEU A 185 4.44 14.16 -1.15
CA LEU A 185 5.33 15.13 -0.50
C LEU A 185 5.62 16.36 -1.37
N ASN A 186 5.35 16.30 -2.68
CA ASN A 186 5.49 17.45 -3.58
C ASN A 186 4.39 18.51 -3.37
N ILE A 187 3.32 18.15 -2.64
CA ILE A 187 2.18 18.99 -2.28
C ILE A 187 2.53 19.96 -1.14
N CYS A 188 3.54 19.63 -0.34
CA CYS A 188 3.92 20.41 0.82
C CYS A 188 4.57 21.73 0.44
N ALA A 189 4.23 22.79 1.16
CA ALA A 189 4.84 24.10 0.97
C ALA A 189 6.37 24.01 1.17
N PRO A 190 7.19 24.88 0.55
CA PRO A 190 8.65 24.81 0.65
C PRO A 190 9.19 24.74 2.09
N GLY A 191 8.55 25.43 3.05
CA GLY A 191 8.91 25.36 4.48
C GLY A 191 8.55 24.04 5.16
N GLU A 192 7.51 23.35 4.70
CA GLU A 192 7.15 22.00 5.17
C GLU A 192 8.08 20.94 4.55
N GLN A 193 8.58 21.17 3.34
CA GLN A 193 9.56 20.29 2.70
C GLN A 193 10.87 20.23 3.48
N GLU A 194 11.32 21.32 4.10
CA GLU A 194 12.48 21.32 5.00
C GLU A 194 12.21 20.51 6.28
N LEU A 195 11.02 20.62 6.88
CA LEU A 195 10.63 19.83 8.05
C LEU A 195 10.55 18.33 7.70
N ILE A 196 10.03 18.01 6.52
CA ILE A 196 9.98 16.65 5.98
C ILE A 196 11.39 16.13 5.68
N ALA A 197 12.28 16.96 5.13
CA ALA A 197 13.68 16.62 4.87
C ALA A 197 14.46 16.39 6.17
N LEU A 198 14.22 17.22 7.20
CA LEU A 198 14.78 17.05 8.54
C LEU A 198 14.27 15.78 9.20
N ALA A 199 12.97 15.49 9.10
CA ALA A 199 12.40 14.22 9.57
C ALA A 199 13.02 13.04 8.82
N LYS A 200 13.06 13.08 7.48
CA LYS A 200 13.72 12.06 6.64
C LYS A 200 15.16 11.84 7.07
N ASN A 201 15.95 12.90 7.26
CA ASN A 201 17.36 12.83 7.67
C ASN A 201 17.54 12.22 9.08
N ARG A 202 16.67 12.57 10.03
CA ARG A 202 16.67 11.94 11.36
C ARG A 202 16.27 10.46 11.32
N PHE A 203 15.41 10.08 10.37
CA PHE A 203 15.02 8.69 10.17
C PHE A 203 16.05 7.88 9.36
N THR A 204 16.76 8.48 8.41
CA THR A 204 17.81 7.84 7.59
C THR A 204 19.12 7.63 8.35
N GLN A 205 19.52 8.56 9.23
CA GLN A 205 20.72 8.42 10.07
C GLN A 205 20.66 7.24 11.05
N VAL A 206 19.45 6.73 11.35
CA VAL A 206 19.23 5.55 12.20
C VAL A 206 18.83 4.32 11.38
N ALA A 207 18.52 4.47 10.09
CA ALA A 207 18.04 3.38 9.24
C ALA A 207 18.47 3.59 7.79
N GLY A 208 19.33 2.70 7.27
CA GLY A 208 19.85 2.70 5.90
C GLY A 208 18.76 2.67 4.82
N TRP A 209 18.22 3.85 4.52
CA TRP A 209 17.17 4.14 3.55
C TRP A 209 17.61 3.92 2.09
N HIS A 210 18.92 3.86 1.84
CA HIS A 210 19.49 3.75 0.49
C HIS A 210 19.45 2.35 -0.14
N ARG A 211 18.91 1.32 0.54
CA ARG A 211 19.03 -0.05 0.02
C ARG A 211 17.90 -0.52 -0.91
N TYR A 212 16.85 0.28 -1.13
CA TYR A 212 15.70 -0.11 -1.96
C TYR A 212 15.05 1.07 -2.72
N THR A 213 15.84 2.10 -3.02
CA THR A 213 15.56 3.08 -4.09
C THR A 213 16.57 2.86 -5.19
#